data_AF-G2FWP9-F1
#
_entry.id   AF-G2FWP9-F1
#
_cell.length_a   1.000
_cell.length_b   1.000
_cell.length_c   1.000
_cell.angle_alpha   90.00
_cell.angle_beta   90.00
_cell.angle_gamma   90.00
#
_symmetry.space_group_name_H-M   'P 1'
#
loop_
_entity.id
_entity.type
_entity.pdbx_description
1 polymer ?
#
loop_
_entity_poly.entity_id
_entity_poly.type
_entity_poly.pdbx_seq_one_letter_code
_entity_poly.pdbx_strand_id
1 'polypeptide(L)'
;MKKQTAKILLLFILILTFFPTADKALAKPLTTTNIILSSDHQQYHVGDTVTVDLKSQSEVHIAGVSFTMNWDNSILQNISGLKYPGFKCYGGYKEDDGTLTYPLVNDTSDETVLTSEIAQISFKVLKSGTATVNLSNIKAIDSNYFTISQNVSDQISLDIGKGGTTSGGTTTGGTTTGGTTTGGTTTGGITTGGTTTGGSLSTSSPNEFQRLAGLTSLDTAIAIAKEQFRNMQPDAVVIATANNFPDALSGSGLAYKYNAPLLLVRDSVHDSQSVLDYITSNLSKSKTIYVLGGQQAVKAEITDYLQLQGYKITRLYGKDCYDTNQQIVNQMNVAQGTPVVIATGAVFADALSISSIAAIKGYPLLLSEKDNLSANVNNYLAKIQPKTVYIIGGTGVLSANIEAQIKGIVGNAEVIRLGGIDRFETSMMILDYFKLTTEMVTLATGLNFPDALSGSVLAARENCGVLLIDNKDVTKQKEFLINHNLKHYIIFGGETVISEQTATSLLN
;
A
#
# COMPACT_ATOMS: atom_id res chain seq x y z
N MET A 1 -37.75 -17.41 46.31
CA MET A 1 -36.65 -18.26 45.83
C MET A 1 -36.12 -17.71 44.51
N LYS A 2 -34.82 -17.33 44.49
CA LYS A 2 -33.80 -17.27 43.38
C LYS A 2 -34.29 -17.20 41.91
N LYS A 3 -33.69 -16.44 40.97
CA LYS A 3 -32.42 -15.67 40.89
C LYS A 3 -32.39 -14.86 39.56
N GLN A 4 -31.74 -13.69 39.60
CA GLN A 4 -30.85 -12.98 38.64
C GLN A 4 -30.92 -13.35 37.14
N THR A 5 -30.82 -12.42 36.17
CA THR A 5 -29.67 -11.50 35.93
C THR A 5 -30.01 -10.51 34.80
N ALA A 6 -29.72 -9.21 34.94
CA ALA A 6 -29.17 -8.33 33.91
C ALA A 6 -29.00 -6.91 34.47
N LYS A 7 -27.77 -6.42 34.38
CA LYS A 7 -27.24 -5.21 35.00
C LYS A 7 -27.47 -3.98 34.09
N ILE A 8 -27.90 -2.90 34.75
CA ILE A 8 -27.38 -1.52 34.66
C ILE A 8 -27.70 -0.75 33.37
N LEU A 9 -28.81 -0.01 33.48
CA LEU A 9 -29.17 1.20 32.75
C LEU A 9 -29.36 2.30 33.80
N LEU A 10 -28.58 3.39 33.73
CA LEU A 10 -28.88 4.81 34.09
C LEU A 10 -27.52 5.53 34.28
N LEU A 11 -27.12 6.52 33.47
CA LEU A 11 -27.67 7.87 33.21
C LEU A 11 -26.90 8.93 34.02
N PHE A 12 -26.42 9.97 33.34
CA PHE A 12 -26.39 11.41 33.67
C PHE A 12 -25.25 12.08 32.88
N ILE A 13 -25.25 13.32 32.39
CA ILE A 13 -26.24 14.36 32.07
C ILE A 13 -25.47 15.43 31.26
N LEU A 14 -26.18 16.11 30.35
CA LEU A 14 -25.97 17.43 29.75
C LEU A 14 -25.02 18.42 30.51
N ILE A 15 -23.98 18.94 29.84
CA ILE A 15 -23.52 20.35 30.01
C ILE A 15 -23.12 20.93 28.65
N LEU A 16 -23.90 21.93 28.22
CA LEU A 16 -23.55 22.93 27.23
C LEU A 16 -23.32 24.23 28.04
N THR A 17 -22.09 24.75 28.11
CA THR A 17 -21.79 26.10 28.62
C THR A 17 -20.66 26.78 27.83
N PHE A 18 -20.80 28.10 27.71
CA PHE A 18 -20.11 29.09 26.89
C PHE A 18 -18.60 29.33 27.21
N PHE A 19 -17.77 29.42 26.14
CA PHE A 19 -16.58 30.29 25.83
C PHE A 19 -15.38 30.41 26.81
N PRO A 20 -14.10 30.50 26.33
CA PRO A 20 -13.63 31.59 25.45
C PRO A 20 -12.73 31.20 24.28
N THR A 21 -12.63 32.13 23.33
CA THR A 21 -11.58 32.19 22.30
C THR A 21 -10.20 32.17 22.95
N ALA A 22 -9.35 31.20 22.62
CA ALA A 22 -7.93 31.27 22.89
C ALA A 22 -7.15 30.49 21.82
N ASP A 23 -6.38 31.29 21.08
CA ASP A 23 -5.11 31.02 20.44
C ASP A 23 -4.99 29.94 19.37
N LYS A 24 -4.45 30.41 18.25
CA LYS A 24 -3.72 29.63 17.25
C LYS A 24 -2.79 28.67 17.98
N ALA A 25 -3.19 27.42 18.13
CA ALA A 25 -2.27 26.34 18.37
C ALA A 25 -1.37 26.27 17.13
N LEU A 26 -0.21 26.91 17.22
CA LEU A 26 0.92 26.62 16.35
C LEU A 26 1.04 25.09 16.31
N ALA A 27 0.82 24.53 15.12
CA ALA A 27 1.00 23.11 14.87
C ALA A 27 2.39 22.73 15.35
N LYS A 28 2.46 22.03 16.48
CA LYS A 28 3.69 21.42 16.96
C LYS A 28 4.06 20.39 15.90
N PRO A 29 5.31 20.34 15.41
CA PRO A 29 5.71 19.41 14.36
C PRO A 29 5.37 17.98 14.79
N LEU A 30 4.81 17.20 13.86
CA LEU A 30 4.54 15.76 14.03
C LEU A 30 5.87 15.06 14.34
N THR A 31 6.07 14.66 15.60
CA THR A 31 7.20 13.82 16.01
C THR A 31 6.83 12.36 15.83
N THR A 32 7.55 11.65 14.95
CA THR A 32 7.45 10.20 14.78
C THR A 32 8.09 9.50 15.98
N THR A 33 7.39 8.54 16.57
CA THR A 33 7.88 7.75 17.70
C THR A 33 8.94 6.75 17.24
N ASN A 34 10.21 7.13 17.25
CA ASN A 34 11.30 6.24 16.84
C ASN A 34 11.54 5.15 17.89
N ILE A 35 11.44 3.89 17.47
CA ILE A 35 11.77 2.74 18.30
C ILE A 35 13.19 2.29 17.98
N ILE A 36 14.01 2.14 19.02
CA ILE A 36 15.44 1.81 18.94
C ILE A 36 15.79 0.63 19.82
N LEU A 37 16.95 0.04 19.53
CA LEU A 37 17.64 -0.93 20.36
C LEU A 37 18.75 -0.27 21.18
N SER A 38 18.96 -0.77 22.40
CA SER A 38 20.12 -0.42 23.21
C SER A 38 20.62 -1.65 23.98
N SER A 39 21.94 -1.76 24.18
CA SER A 39 22.54 -2.77 25.06
C SER A 39 22.97 -2.17 26.41
N ASP A 40 23.07 -3.02 27.43
CA ASP A 40 23.47 -2.63 28.78
C ASP A 40 24.97 -2.29 28.93
N HIS A 41 25.81 -2.81 28.04
CA HIS A 41 27.26 -2.56 27.99
C HIS A 41 27.74 -2.38 26.56
N GLN A 42 28.94 -1.80 26.41
CA GLN A 42 29.61 -1.58 25.11
C GLN A 42 30.53 -2.74 24.69
N GLN A 43 30.93 -3.59 25.63
CA GLN A 43 31.80 -4.76 25.39
C GLN A 43 31.40 -5.91 26.30
N TYR A 44 31.49 -7.14 25.78
CA TYR A 44 31.15 -8.37 26.48
C TYR A 44 32.23 -9.43 26.31
N HIS A 45 32.19 -10.48 27.14
CA HIS A 45 33.05 -11.65 27.05
C HIS A 45 32.22 -12.92 26.87
N VAL A 46 32.86 -13.98 26.37
CA VAL A 46 32.24 -15.31 26.30
C VAL A 46 31.79 -15.75 27.69
N GLY A 47 30.51 -16.13 27.79
CA GLY A 47 29.87 -16.48 29.06
C GLY A 47 29.13 -15.33 29.73
N ASP A 48 29.21 -14.09 29.25
CA ASP A 48 28.41 -12.99 29.78
C ASP A 48 26.93 -13.11 29.39
N THR A 49 26.09 -12.39 30.12
CA THR A 49 24.69 -12.17 29.74
C THR A 49 24.57 -10.77 29.16
N VAL A 50 24.10 -10.68 27.92
CA VAL A 50 23.76 -9.42 27.24
C VAL A 50 22.29 -9.13 27.49
N THR A 51 21.95 -7.91 27.86
CA THR A 51 20.55 -7.46 27.87
C THR A 51 20.34 -6.42 26.78
N VAL A 52 19.37 -6.68 25.90
CA VAL A 52 18.97 -5.78 24.82
C VAL A 52 17.58 -5.25 25.12
N ASP A 53 17.48 -3.92 25.19
CA ASP A 53 16.24 -3.21 25.39
C ASP A 53 15.69 -2.69 24.07
N LEU A 54 14.37 -2.78 23.93
CA LEU A 54 13.57 -2.12 22.92
C LEU A 54 12.90 -0.90 23.55
N LYS A 55 13.24 0.30 23.05
CA LYS A 55 12.81 1.57 23.65
C LYS A 55 12.30 2.56 22.61
N SER A 56 11.41 3.47 23.01
CA SER A 56 11.16 4.70 22.26
C SER A 56 12.24 5.73 22.59
N GLN A 57 12.68 6.51 21.59
CA GLN A 57 13.65 7.61 21.77
C GLN A 57 13.15 8.72 22.70
N SER A 58 11.83 8.84 22.87
CA SER A 58 11.19 9.78 23.79
C SER A 58 10.08 9.09 24.57
N GLU A 59 9.75 9.62 25.75
CA GLU A 59 8.58 9.16 26.51
C GLU A 59 7.29 9.50 25.77
N VAL A 60 6.52 8.48 25.42
CA VAL A 60 5.29 8.58 24.64
C VAL A 60 4.23 7.62 25.19
N HIS A 61 2.97 7.80 24.80
CA HIS A 61 1.95 6.80 25.07
C HIS A 61 1.83 5.86 23.87
N ILE A 62 2.41 4.66 23.98
CA ILE A 62 2.35 3.65 22.92
C ILE A 62 1.09 2.83 23.14
N ALA A 63 0.14 2.87 22.21
CA ALA A 63 -1.07 2.05 22.24
C ALA A 63 -0.79 0.59 21.84
N GLY A 64 0.13 0.38 20.90
CA GLY A 64 0.57 -0.93 20.48
C GLY A 64 1.81 -0.87 19.59
N VAL A 65 2.54 -1.97 19.53
CA VAL A 65 3.75 -2.11 18.72
C VAL A 65 3.90 -3.54 18.22
N SER A 66 4.17 -3.70 16.93
CA SER A 66 4.57 -4.98 16.33
C SER A 66 5.97 -4.88 15.74
N PHE A 67 6.79 -5.92 15.90
CA PHE A 67 8.15 -5.94 15.36
C PHE A 67 8.65 -7.36 15.12
N THR A 68 9.70 -7.47 14.30
CA THR A 68 10.51 -8.67 14.11
C THR A 68 11.94 -8.38 14.55
N MET A 69 12.46 -9.17 15.49
CA MET A 69 13.84 -9.09 15.95
C MET A 69 14.61 -10.34 15.51
N ASN A 70 15.79 -10.15 14.94
CA ASN A 70 16.70 -11.20 14.51
C ASN A 70 18.05 -11.04 15.20
N TRP A 71 18.70 -12.14 15.60
CA TRP A 71 20.03 -12.10 16.20
C TRP A 71 20.94 -13.18 15.62
N ASP A 72 22.25 -12.98 15.77
CA ASP A 72 23.24 -14.01 15.41
C ASP A 72 23.19 -15.17 16.43
N ASN A 73 22.42 -16.20 16.09
CA ASN A 73 22.25 -17.40 16.92
C ASN A 73 23.48 -18.30 16.99
N SER A 74 24.52 -18.03 16.20
CA SER A 74 25.79 -18.76 16.27
C SER A 74 26.70 -18.26 17.40
N ILE A 75 26.41 -17.05 17.91
CA ILE A 75 27.13 -16.33 18.97
C ILE A 75 26.25 -16.05 20.20
N LEU A 76 24.96 -15.78 20.02
CA LEU A 76 24.02 -15.41 21.08
C LEU A 76 22.90 -16.45 21.24
N GLN A 77 22.63 -16.85 22.48
CA GLN A 77 21.50 -17.73 22.81
C GLN A 77 20.46 -17.00 23.66
N ASN A 78 19.19 -16.95 23.24
CA ASN A 78 18.11 -16.42 24.08
C ASN A 78 17.97 -17.26 25.36
N ILE A 79 17.97 -16.62 26.53
CA ILE A 79 17.87 -17.30 27.85
C ILE A 79 16.68 -16.86 28.70
N SER A 80 15.93 -15.83 28.31
CA SER A 80 14.87 -15.25 29.14
C SER A 80 13.49 -15.23 28.48
N GLY A 81 13.42 -15.44 27.17
CA GLY A 81 12.25 -15.01 26.40
C GLY A 81 12.12 -13.47 26.41
N LEU A 82 11.13 -12.96 25.68
CA LEU A 82 10.84 -11.53 25.64
C LEU A 82 10.05 -11.10 26.88
N LYS A 83 10.55 -10.10 27.62
CA LYS A 83 9.80 -9.39 28.67
C LYS A 83 9.23 -8.10 28.08
N TYR A 84 8.02 -7.72 28.44
CA TYR A 84 7.32 -6.56 27.85
C TYR A 84 6.49 -5.83 28.93
N PRO A 85 7.12 -5.08 29.84
CA PRO A 85 6.44 -4.49 31.00
C PRO A 85 5.39 -3.46 30.56
N GLY A 86 4.18 -3.56 31.09
CA GLY A 86 3.07 -2.68 30.72
C GLY A 86 2.40 -3.02 29.38
N PHE A 87 2.79 -4.13 28.74
CA PHE A 87 2.18 -4.62 27.51
C PHE A 87 1.68 -6.07 27.67
N LYS A 88 0.81 -6.47 26.75
CA LYS A 88 0.38 -7.87 26.54
C LYS A 88 0.59 -8.28 25.09
N CYS A 89 0.90 -9.54 24.86
CA CYS A 89 0.97 -10.11 23.52
C CYS A 89 -0.45 -10.44 23.01
N TYR A 90 -0.78 -10.01 21.80
CA TYR A 90 -2.12 -10.17 21.22
C TYR A 90 -2.10 -10.93 19.89
N GLY A 91 -2.81 -12.06 19.80
CA GLY A 91 -2.84 -12.88 18.58
C GLY A 91 -1.69 -13.88 18.46
N GLY A 92 -0.90 -14.05 19.53
CA GLY A 92 0.24 -14.97 19.59
C GLY A 92 1.54 -14.34 19.10
N TYR A 93 2.63 -15.10 19.26
CA TYR A 93 3.96 -14.72 18.78
C TYR A 93 4.56 -15.87 17.99
N LYS A 94 5.58 -15.56 17.19
CA LYS A 94 6.41 -16.56 16.51
C LYS A 94 7.83 -16.43 17.03
N GLU A 95 8.40 -17.52 17.50
CA GLU A 95 9.79 -17.61 17.91
C GLU A 95 10.41 -18.83 17.24
N ASP A 96 11.41 -18.58 16.40
CA ASP A 96 12.25 -19.56 15.74
C ASP A 96 13.71 -19.31 16.17
N ASP A 97 14.61 -20.25 15.90
CA ASP A 97 16.02 -20.10 16.25
C ASP A 97 16.65 -18.90 15.52
N GLY A 98 16.96 -17.82 16.25
CA GLY A 98 17.52 -16.57 15.72
C GLY A 98 16.51 -15.49 15.32
N THR A 99 15.20 -15.75 15.42
CA THR A 99 14.15 -14.79 15.03
C THR A 99 12.94 -14.82 15.98
N LEU A 100 12.47 -13.65 16.41
CA LEU A 100 11.21 -13.49 17.15
C LEU A 100 10.32 -12.41 16.53
N THR A 101 9.00 -12.63 16.53
CA THR A 101 8.00 -11.67 16.06
C THR A 101 6.88 -11.54 17.08
N TYR A 102 6.65 -10.32 17.56
CA TYR A 102 5.67 -10.02 18.60
C TYR A 102 4.73 -8.87 18.19
N PRO A 103 3.42 -9.08 18.29
CA PRO A 103 2.41 -8.04 18.40
C PRO A 103 2.11 -7.73 19.88
N LEU A 104 2.53 -6.56 20.35
CA LEU A 104 2.30 -6.07 21.71
C LEU A 104 1.24 -4.96 21.72
N VAL A 105 0.36 -5.00 22.72
CA VAL A 105 -0.65 -3.97 22.97
C VAL A 105 -0.46 -3.48 24.40
N ASN A 106 -0.59 -2.17 24.62
CA ASN A 106 -0.50 -1.60 25.96
C ASN A 106 -1.59 -2.23 26.85
N ASP A 107 -1.19 -2.69 28.04
CA ASP A 107 -2.06 -3.35 29.00
C ASP A 107 -2.32 -2.49 30.25
N THR A 108 -1.87 -1.23 30.23
CA THR A 108 -2.17 -0.26 31.28
C THR A 108 -3.56 0.33 31.08
N SER A 109 -4.34 0.46 32.16
CA SER A 109 -5.67 1.08 32.14
C SER A 109 -5.63 2.61 32.21
N ASP A 110 -4.42 3.17 32.33
CA ASP A 110 -4.19 4.60 32.52
C ASP A 110 -3.54 5.19 31.26
N GLU A 111 -4.36 5.86 30.45
CA GLU A 111 -3.95 6.48 29.19
C GLU A 111 -3.03 7.70 29.38
N THR A 112 -2.74 8.10 30.63
CA THR A 112 -1.87 9.24 30.95
C THR A 112 -0.42 8.86 31.23
N VAL A 113 -0.13 7.56 31.37
CA VAL A 113 1.24 7.07 31.64
C VAL A 113 2.06 7.10 30.34
N LEU A 114 3.15 7.86 30.35
CA LEU A 114 4.16 7.84 29.28
C LEU A 114 5.23 6.80 29.62
N THR A 115 5.73 6.08 28.62
CA THR A 115 6.86 5.15 28.77
C THR A 115 7.81 5.30 27.60
N SER A 116 9.10 5.07 27.87
CA SER A 116 10.09 4.80 26.83
C SER A 116 10.43 3.31 26.73
N GLU A 117 10.07 2.49 27.73
CA GLU A 117 10.36 1.06 27.76
C GLU A 117 9.24 0.25 27.12
N ILE A 118 9.59 -0.69 26.24
CA ILE A 118 8.65 -1.50 25.48
C ILE A 118 8.87 -2.97 25.74
N ALA A 119 10.08 -3.45 25.50
CA ALA A 119 10.44 -4.85 25.68
C ALA A 119 11.93 -5.01 26.00
N GLN A 120 12.27 -6.17 26.56
CA GLN A 120 13.63 -6.54 26.91
C GLN A 120 13.85 -8.03 26.63
N ILE A 121 15.03 -8.36 26.13
CA ILE A 121 15.47 -9.75 25.93
C ILE A 121 16.91 -9.93 26.42
N SER A 122 17.20 -11.08 27.01
CA SER A 122 18.55 -11.41 27.48
C SER A 122 19.13 -12.60 26.70
N PHE A 123 20.40 -12.46 26.31
CA PHE A 123 21.16 -13.47 25.59
C PHE A 123 22.38 -13.94 26.39
N LYS A 124 22.71 -15.23 26.31
CA LYS A 124 24.00 -15.77 26.74
C LYS A 124 25.00 -15.70 25.58
N VAL A 125 26.20 -15.22 25.87
CA VAL A 125 27.30 -15.17 24.88
C VAL A 125 28.00 -16.52 24.80
N LEU A 126 27.98 -17.13 23.61
CA LEU A 126 28.54 -18.46 23.35
C LEU A 126 29.95 -18.43 22.77
N LYS A 127 30.30 -17.40 21.99
CA LYS A 127 31.57 -17.30 21.25
C LYS A 127 32.06 -15.86 21.17
N SER A 128 33.37 -15.68 21.00
CA SER A 128 33.97 -14.37 20.72
C SER A 128 33.76 -13.97 19.26
N GLY A 129 33.58 -12.69 18.98
CA GLY A 129 33.32 -12.16 17.64
C GLY A 129 32.42 -10.92 17.69
N THR A 130 31.90 -10.52 16.53
CA THR A 130 30.89 -9.45 16.44
C THR A 130 29.52 -10.09 16.23
N ALA A 131 28.58 -9.86 17.15
CA ALA A 131 27.21 -10.33 17.00
C ALA A 131 26.28 -9.15 16.70
N THR A 132 25.29 -9.35 15.82
CA THR A 132 24.29 -8.32 15.51
C THR A 132 22.93 -8.69 16.07
N VAL A 133 22.21 -7.70 16.58
CA VAL A 133 20.77 -7.78 16.85
C VAL A 133 20.07 -6.74 15.98
N ASN A 134 19.16 -7.20 15.14
CA ASN A 134 18.45 -6.43 14.13
C ASN A 134 16.98 -6.35 14.47
N LEU A 135 16.44 -5.15 14.47
CA LEU A 135 15.02 -4.87 14.58
C LEU A 135 14.48 -4.45 13.21
N SER A 136 13.38 -5.07 12.80
CA SER A 136 12.77 -4.87 11.49
C SER A 136 11.24 -4.98 11.61
N ASN A 137 10.51 -4.56 10.56
CA ASN A 137 9.05 -4.60 10.54
C ASN A 137 8.41 -3.87 11.74
N ILE A 138 9.07 -2.85 12.28
CA ILE A 138 8.53 -2.06 13.40
C ILE A 138 7.29 -1.33 12.90
N LYS A 139 6.20 -1.48 13.64
CA LYS A 139 4.98 -0.68 13.52
C LYS A 139 4.56 -0.32 14.94
N ALA A 140 4.70 0.94 15.32
CA ALA A 140 4.25 1.45 16.62
C ALA A 140 3.09 2.42 16.42
N ILE A 141 2.17 2.49 17.37
CA ILE A 141 1.06 3.44 17.37
C ILE A 141 1.20 4.29 18.64
N ASP A 142 1.38 5.59 18.48
CA ASP A 142 1.22 6.57 19.56
C ASP A 142 -0.28 6.92 19.71
N SER A 143 -0.84 6.81 20.92
CA SER A 143 -2.26 7.08 21.17
C SER A 143 -2.64 8.55 21.02
N ASN A 144 -1.69 9.47 21.21
CA ASN A 144 -1.96 10.91 21.21
C ASN A 144 -1.85 11.52 19.81
N TYR A 145 -1.13 10.86 18.91
CA TYR A 145 -0.81 11.42 17.59
C TYR A 145 -1.09 10.48 16.41
N PHE A 146 -1.54 9.24 16.65
CA PHE A 146 -1.77 8.23 15.61
C PHE A 146 -0.57 8.08 14.63
N THR A 147 0.65 8.35 15.11
CA THR A 147 1.86 8.31 14.30
C THR A 147 2.37 6.87 14.24
N ILE A 148 2.67 6.41 13.03
CA ILE A 148 3.27 5.10 12.78
C ILE A 148 4.71 5.29 12.32
N SER A 149 5.68 4.85 13.13
CA SER A 149 7.03 4.60 12.62
C SER A 149 6.99 3.33 11.80
N GLN A 150 7.21 3.44 10.48
CA GLN A 150 7.15 2.34 9.53
C GLN A 150 8.51 2.10 8.91
N ASN A 151 8.91 0.83 8.80
CA ASN A 151 10.14 0.38 8.14
C ASN A 151 11.43 1.03 8.68
N VAL A 152 11.38 1.54 9.91
CA VAL A 152 12.59 1.84 10.65
C VAL A 152 13.20 0.50 11.02
N SER A 153 14.39 0.23 10.52
CA SER A 153 15.24 -0.82 11.04
C SER A 153 16.24 -0.19 11.98
N ASP A 154 16.44 -0.82 13.12
CA ASP A 154 17.56 -0.47 13.99
C ASP A 154 18.43 -1.69 14.20
N GLN A 155 19.72 -1.46 14.36
CA GLN A 155 20.71 -2.51 14.53
C GLN A 155 21.71 -2.09 15.58
N ILE A 156 22.01 -3.01 16.48
CA ILE A 156 23.17 -2.91 17.35
C ILE A 156 24.18 -4.01 17.00
N SER A 157 25.46 -3.65 17.01
CA SER A 157 26.58 -4.58 16.90
C SER A 157 27.25 -4.69 18.26
N LEU A 158 27.44 -5.91 18.74
CA LEU A 158 28.03 -6.22 20.04
C LEU A 158 29.44 -6.77 19.82
N ASP A 159 30.44 -6.12 20.41
CA ASP A 159 31.83 -6.58 20.38
C ASP A 159 32.09 -7.53 21.55
N ILE A 160 32.47 -8.77 21.23
CA ILE A 160 32.66 -9.84 22.20
C ILE A 160 34.13 -10.28 22.22
N GLY A 161 34.82 -9.89 23.29
CA GLY A 161 36.19 -10.31 23.57
C GLY A 161 36.31 -11.80 23.85
N LYS A 162 37.48 -12.38 23.55
CA LYS A 162 37.85 -13.72 24.00
C LYS A 162 37.93 -13.70 25.53
N GLY A 163 36.92 -14.25 26.21
CA GLY A 163 36.89 -14.32 27.67
C GLY A 163 38.04 -15.16 28.21
N GLY A 164 38.98 -14.52 28.90
CA GLY A 164 39.90 -15.18 29.83
C GLY A 164 39.20 -15.36 31.18
N THR A 165 39.33 -16.53 31.78
CA THR A 165 38.83 -16.83 33.13
C THR A 165 39.50 -15.91 34.16
N THR A 166 38.76 -15.03 34.81
CA THR A 166 39.20 -14.41 36.07
C THR A 166 38.77 -15.31 37.24
N SER A 167 39.66 -16.24 37.59
CA SER A 167 39.74 -16.75 38.96
C SER A 167 40.37 -15.66 39.83
N GLY A 168 39.84 -15.49 41.04
CA GLY A 168 40.09 -14.33 41.90
C GLY A 168 41.57 -14.03 42.20
N GLY A 169 41.85 -12.74 42.38
CA GLY A 169 43.11 -12.23 42.90
C GLY A 169 43.09 -10.71 42.98
N THR A 170 43.07 -10.17 44.20
CA THR A 170 43.34 -8.75 44.48
C THR A 170 44.80 -8.44 44.12
N THR A 171 45.07 -7.38 43.35
CA THR A 171 46.32 -6.62 43.47
C THR A 171 46.18 -5.17 43.01
N THR A 172 46.99 -4.35 43.67
CA THR A 172 47.16 -2.90 43.66
C THR A 172 48.00 -2.41 42.48
N GLY A 173 47.63 -1.25 41.92
CA GLY A 173 48.54 -0.21 41.39
C GLY A 173 49.44 -0.52 40.18
N GLY A 174 49.37 0.32 39.15
CA GLY A 174 50.43 0.37 38.14
C GLY A 174 50.07 1.12 36.86
N THR A 175 50.68 2.28 36.65
CA THR A 175 50.78 3.03 35.40
C THR A 175 51.67 2.29 34.39
N THR A 176 51.37 2.35 33.08
CA THR A 176 52.25 2.82 31.97
C THR A 176 51.80 2.35 30.57
N THR A 177 51.72 3.31 29.65
CA THR A 177 52.46 3.47 28.38
C THR A 177 52.63 2.29 27.39
N GLY A 178 52.08 2.50 26.17
CA GLY A 178 52.82 2.39 24.90
C GLY A 178 52.78 1.05 24.13
N GLY A 179 52.28 1.07 22.89
CA GLY A 179 52.46 -0.02 21.92
C GLY A 179 51.86 0.30 20.54
N THR A 180 52.70 0.29 19.52
CA THR A 180 52.55 0.91 18.19
C THR A 180 51.80 0.06 17.15
N THR A 181 51.34 0.77 16.11
CA THR A 181 50.62 0.43 14.86
C THR A 181 51.12 -0.75 14.03
N THR A 182 50.25 -1.34 13.18
CA THR A 182 50.46 -1.57 11.73
C THR A 182 49.16 -1.98 11.01
N GLY A 183 48.81 -1.30 9.90
CA GLY A 183 47.91 -1.81 8.84
C GLY A 183 46.58 -1.05 8.67
N GLY A 184 46.56 -0.02 7.82
CA GLY A 184 45.46 0.95 7.74
C GLY A 184 44.40 0.72 6.66
N THR A 185 43.36 1.56 6.70
CA THR A 185 42.73 2.21 5.54
C THR A 185 41.98 3.44 6.05
N THR A 186 42.21 4.61 5.46
CA THR A 186 41.49 5.84 5.78
C THR A 186 40.14 5.87 5.06
N THR A 187 39.06 6.22 5.74
CA THR A 187 37.84 6.74 5.10
C THR A 187 37.25 7.82 6.01
N GLY A 188 37.17 9.04 5.49
CA GLY A 188 36.56 10.18 6.17
C GLY A 188 35.04 10.19 6.05
N GLY A 189 34.41 11.00 6.91
CA GLY A 189 32.97 11.29 6.92
C GLY A 189 32.63 12.10 8.17
N ILE A 190 32.93 13.41 8.16
CA ILE A 190 32.00 14.54 8.04
C ILE A 190 31.16 14.81 9.32
N THR A 191 31.41 16.00 9.87
CA THR A 191 30.61 16.67 10.91
C THR A 191 29.37 17.36 10.35
N THR A 192 28.29 17.25 11.11
CA THR A 192 27.21 18.21 11.41
C THR A 192 27.11 19.51 10.60
N GLY A 193 25.93 19.74 10.01
CA GLY A 193 25.41 21.07 9.68
C GLY A 193 24.53 21.11 8.43
N GLY A 194 23.22 21.34 8.60
CA GLY A 194 22.32 21.58 7.48
C GLY A 194 20.85 21.66 7.83
N THR A 195 20.40 22.85 8.23
CA THR A 195 18.99 23.29 8.20
C THR A 195 18.44 23.22 6.78
N THR A 196 17.17 22.85 6.57
CA THR A 196 16.32 23.54 5.59
C THR A 196 14.85 23.60 6.03
N THR A 197 14.29 24.75 5.70
CA THR A 197 12.96 25.27 5.97
C THR A 197 12.21 25.29 4.63
N GLY A 198 10.91 24.99 4.63
CA GLY A 198 9.92 25.61 3.73
C GLY A 198 9.92 25.19 2.25
N GLY A 199 8.72 24.96 1.73
CA GLY A 199 8.51 24.62 0.32
C GLY A 199 8.94 25.71 -0.68
N SER A 200 9.36 25.26 -1.85
CA SER A 200 9.21 25.94 -3.14
C SER A 200 9.50 24.92 -4.25
N LEU A 201 8.79 25.03 -5.37
CA LEU A 201 9.00 24.22 -6.57
C LEU A 201 10.47 24.32 -7.05
N SER A 202 11.12 23.18 -7.35
CA SER A 202 12.33 23.15 -8.16
C SER A 202 12.59 21.76 -8.78
N THR A 203 12.34 21.67 -10.09
CA THR A 203 13.03 20.88 -11.13
C THR A 203 13.68 19.53 -10.74
N SER A 204 12.98 18.45 -11.09
CA SER A 204 13.43 17.06 -11.01
C SER A 204 14.73 16.79 -11.75
N SER A 205 15.62 16.00 -11.12
CA SER A 205 16.68 15.29 -11.80
C SER A 205 16.07 14.29 -12.81
N PRO A 206 16.72 13.97 -13.96
CA PRO A 206 16.07 13.23 -15.05
C PRO A 206 15.67 11.78 -14.74
N ASN A 207 16.10 11.20 -13.61
CA ASN A 207 15.97 9.78 -13.29
C ASN A 207 15.35 9.54 -11.90
N GLU A 208 14.19 10.11 -11.59
CA GLU A 208 13.47 9.83 -10.34
C GLU A 208 12.02 9.43 -10.65
N PHE A 209 11.53 8.38 -10.00
CA PHE A 209 10.12 7.97 -10.06
C PHE A 209 9.38 8.41 -8.79
N GLN A 210 8.08 8.65 -8.91
CA GLN A 210 7.19 8.83 -7.77
C GLN A 210 6.57 7.48 -7.41
N ARG A 211 6.74 7.03 -6.15
CA ARG A 211 6.08 5.81 -5.67
C ARG A 211 4.85 6.17 -4.84
N LEU A 212 3.69 5.65 -5.22
CA LEU A 212 2.45 5.73 -4.46
C LEU A 212 2.11 4.34 -3.92
N ALA A 213 2.30 4.16 -2.63
CA ALA A 213 2.18 2.86 -1.97
C ALA A 213 1.76 3.01 -0.50
N GLY A 214 1.14 1.96 0.02
CA GLY A 214 0.99 1.75 1.45
C GLY A 214 1.24 0.29 1.83
N LEU A 215 0.95 -0.06 3.09
CA LEU A 215 1.19 -1.42 3.62
C LEU A 215 0.28 -2.47 2.96
N THR A 216 -0.91 -2.04 2.54
CA THR A 216 -1.90 -2.87 1.89
C THR A 216 -2.38 -2.23 0.59
N SER A 217 -3.08 -2.99 -0.24
CA SER A 217 -3.74 -2.46 -1.44
C SER A 217 -4.77 -1.36 -1.13
N LEU A 218 -5.38 -1.39 0.06
CA LEU A 218 -6.28 -0.33 0.53
C LEU A 218 -5.48 0.96 0.78
N ASP A 219 -4.35 0.86 1.45
CA ASP A 219 -3.49 2.00 1.76
C ASP A 219 -2.86 2.58 0.48
N THR A 220 -2.45 1.73 -0.47
CA THR A 220 -2.02 2.15 -1.80
C THR A 220 -3.13 2.90 -2.53
N ALA A 221 -4.37 2.40 -2.52
CA ALA A 221 -5.51 3.09 -3.12
C ALA A 221 -5.78 4.46 -2.46
N ILE A 222 -5.61 4.57 -1.12
CA ILE A 222 -5.69 5.85 -0.40
C ILE A 222 -4.55 6.79 -0.82
N ALA A 223 -3.32 6.30 -0.93
CA ALA A 223 -2.17 7.12 -1.36
C ALA A 223 -2.38 7.68 -2.77
N ILE A 224 -2.88 6.84 -3.70
CA ILE A 224 -3.27 7.24 -5.05
C ILE A 224 -4.40 8.27 -5.02
N ALA A 225 -5.41 8.07 -4.18
CA ALA A 225 -6.52 9.01 -4.08
C ALA A 225 -6.07 10.37 -3.50
N LYS A 226 -5.20 10.37 -2.48
CA LYS A 226 -4.59 11.60 -1.95
C LYS A 226 -3.78 12.33 -3.02
N GLU A 227 -3.05 11.60 -3.85
CA GLU A 227 -2.33 12.16 -4.99
C GLU A 227 -3.29 12.82 -5.98
N GLN A 228 -4.28 12.05 -6.42
CA GLN A 228 -5.28 12.47 -7.39
C GLN A 228 -6.03 13.72 -6.91
N PHE A 229 -6.25 13.87 -5.60
CA PHE A 229 -7.06 14.92 -4.99
C PHE A 229 -6.28 15.88 -4.07
N ARG A 230 -4.96 16.04 -4.28
CA ARG A 230 -4.09 16.89 -3.43
C ARG A 230 -4.67 18.29 -3.14
N ASN A 231 -5.28 18.90 -4.15
CA ASN A 231 -5.75 20.30 -4.10
C ASN A 231 -7.26 20.46 -4.34
N MET A 232 -8.03 19.37 -4.32
CA MET A 232 -9.47 19.43 -4.62
C MET A 232 -10.22 18.26 -3.98
N GLN A 233 -11.52 18.42 -3.73
CA GLN A 233 -12.36 17.30 -3.27
C GLN A 233 -12.91 16.48 -4.45
N PRO A 234 -13.14 15.18 -4.25
CA PRO A 234 -13.82 14.34 -5.23
C PRO A 234 -15.32 14.66 -5.38
N ASP A 235 -15.84 14.52 -6.60
CA ASP A 235 -17.28 14.69 -6.90
C ASP A 235 -18.10 13.41 -6.68
N ALA A 236 -17.43 12.29 -6.55
CA ALA A 236 -17.99 11.01 -6.15
C ALA A 236 -16.86 10.12 -5.62
N VAL A 237 -17.20 8.97 -5.05
CA VAL A 237 -16.22 7.90 -4.78
C VAL A 237 -16.73 6.64 -5.46
N VAL A 238 -15.83 5.87 -6.08
CA VAL A 238 -16.13 4.52 -6.54
C VAL A 238 -15.46 3.54 -5.55
N ILE A 239 -16.21 2.59 -5.01
CA ILE A 239 -15.68 1.52 -4.16
C ILE A 239 -15.87 0.16 -4.83
N ALA A 240 -14.84 -0.68 -4.73
CA ALA A 240 -14.85 -2.07 -5.15
C ALA A 240 -14.15 -2.96 -4.12
N THR A 241 -14.29 -4.27 -4.23
CA THR A 241 -13.60 -5.20 -3.32
C THR A 241 -12.11 -5.31 -3.64
N ALA A 242 -11.28 -5.43 -2.61
CA ALA A 242 -9.86 -5.78 -2.74
C ALA A 242 -9.64 -7.29 -2.92
N ASN A 243 -10.66 -8.11 -2.67
CA ASN A 243 -10.55 -9.57 -2.56
C ASN A 243 -10.71 -10.28 -3.92
N ASN A 244 -11.26 -9.60 -4.93
CA ASN A 244 -11.43 -10.10 -6.30
C ASN A 244 -11.50 -8.93 -7.29
N PHE A 245 -11.38 -9.19 -8.59
CA PHE A 245 -11.20 -8.16 -9.62
C PHE A 245 -12.34 -7.94 -10.64
N PRO A 246 -13.15 -8.94 -11.07
CA PRO A 246 -13.95 -8.82 -12.30
C PRO A 246 -14.94 -7.64 -12.31
N ASP A 247 -15.63 -7.42 -11.19
CA ASP A 247 -16.64 -6.35 -11.06
C ASP A 247 -16.03 -4.94 -11.19
N ALA A 248 -14.72 -4.81 -10.94
CA ALA A 248 -14.05 -3.52 -10.89
C ALA A 248 -13.31 -3.16 -12.18
N LEU A 249 -13.10 -4.11 -13.11
CA LEU A 249 -12.25 -3.90 -14.30
C LEU A 249 -12.70 -2.72 -15.18
N SER A 250 -14.00 -2.44 -15.25
CA SER A 250 -14.55 -1.28 -15.97
C SER A 250 -14.76 -0.03 -15.09
N GLY A 251 -14.32 -0.07 -13.84
CA GLY A 251 -14.52 0.97 -12.85
C GLY A 251 -13.78 2.27 -13.17
N SER A 252 -12.63 2.19 -13.85
CA SER A 252 -11.78 3.35 -14.13
C SER A 252 -12.47 4.40 -15.00
N GLY A 253 -13.19 3.97 -16.05
CA GLY A 253 -13.96 4.86 -16.91
C GLY A 253 -15.10 5.56 -16.16
N LEU A 254 -15.76 4.84 -15.25
CA LEU A 254 -16.80 5.41 -14.38
C LEU A 254 -16.22 6.42 -13.39
N ALA A 255 -15.14 6.05 -12.70
CA ALA A 255 -14.47 6.89 -11.72
C ALA A 255 -13.94 8.19 -12.36
N TYR A 256 -13.31 8.08 -13.53
CA TYR A 256 -12.83 9.22 -14.29
C TYR A 256 -13.97 10.14 -14.73
N LYS A 257 -15.05 9.58 -15.31
CA LYS A 257 -16.24 10.35 -15.73
C LYS A 257 -16.84 11.18 -14.59
N TYR A 258 -16.88 10.63 -13.38
CA TYR A 258 -17.44 11.29 -12.20
C TYR A 258 -16.40 11.97 -11.32
N ASN A 259 -15.19 12.20 -11.82
CA ASN A 259 -14.16 12.95 -11.11
C ASN A 259 -13.91 12.37 -9.69
N ALA A 260 -13.81 11.04 -9.61
CA ALA A 260 -13.80 10.24 -8.40
C ALA A 260 -12.53 9.39 -8.27
N PRO A 261 -12.06 9.07 -7.05
CA PRO A 261 -11.10 8.00 -6.86
C PRO A 261 -11.80 6.64 -6.93
N LEU A 262 -11.04 5.60 -7.30
CA LEU A 262 -11.43 4.21 -7.13
C LEU A 262 -10.72 3.66 -5.89
N LEU A 263 -11.48 3.43 -4.83
CA LEU A 263 -11.00 2.90 -3.56
C LEU A 263 -11.40 1.43 -3.40
N LEU A 264 -10.64 0.72 -2.58
CA LEU A 264 -10.85 -0.70 -2.33
C LEU A 264 -11.36 -0.93 -0.92
N VAL A 265 -12.23 -1.90 -0.71
CA VAL A 265 -12.71 -2.30 0.63
C VAL A 265 -12.55 -3.81 0.81
N ARG A 266 -12.53 -4.25 2.07
CA ARG A 266 -12.50 -5.66 2.46
C ARG A 266 -13.90 -6.10 2.94
N ASP A 267 -13.96 -7.28 3.54
CA ASP A 267 -15.22 -7.93 3.88
C ASP A 267 -15.92 -7.33 5.10
N SER A 268 -15.27 -6.46 5.88
CA SER A 268 -15.87 -5.83 7.06
C SER A 268 -15.56 -4.33 7.19
N VAL A 269 -16.36 -3.63 7.98
CA VAL A 269 -16.11 -2.22 8.36
C VAL A 269 -14.75 -2.07 9.01
N HIS A 270 -14.40 -2.99 9.93
CA HIS A 270 -13.12 -2.99 10.62
C HIS A 270 -11.94 -3.12 9.65
N ASP A 271 -12.00 -4.09 8.74
CA ASP A 271 -10.93 -4.34 7.76
C ASP A 271 -10.83 -3.26 6.67
N SER A 272 -11.84 -2.38 6.61
CA SER A 272 -11.92 -1.27 5.64
C SER A 272 -11.82 0.10 6.29
N GLN A 273 -11.51 0.17 7.59
CA GLN A 273 -11.63 1.38 8.38
C GLN A 273 -10.84 2.56 7.79
N SER A 274 -9.59 2.33 7.35
CA SER A 274 -8.76 3.40 6.75
C SER A 274 -9.39 4.02 5.50
N VAL A 275 -10.10 3.23 4.71
CA VAL A 275 -10.80 3.68 3.50
C VAL A 275 -12.09 4.41 3.86
N LEU A 276 -12.82 3.91 4.85
CA LEU A 276 -14.02 4.57 5.37
C LEU A 276 -13.70 5.94 6.00
N ASP A 277 -12.59 6.05 6.72
CA ASP A 277 -12.09 7.30 7.31
C ASP A 277 -11.67 8.28 6.21
N TYR A 278 -10.98 7.79 5.17
CA TYR A 278 -10.65 8.61 4.01
C TYR A 278 -11.91 9.17 3.34
N ILE A 279 -12.93 8.33 3.10
CA ILE A 279 -14.19 8.76 2.47
C ILE A 279 -14.90 9.80 3.35
N THR A 280 -15.04 9.53 4.64
CA THR A 280 -15.77 10.44 5.56
C THR A 280 -15.08 11.79 5.72
N SER A 281 -13.75 11.83 5.60
CA SER A 281 -12.94 13.05 5.73
C SER A 281 -12.86 13.86 4.43
N ASN A 282 -12.99 13.23 3.26
CA ASN A 282 -12.69 13.88 1.97
C ASN A 282 -13.90 14.02 1.04
N LEU A 283 -14.98 13.25 1.24
CA LEU A 283 -16.17 13.32 0.39
C LEU A 283 -17.29 14.10 1.08
N SER A 284 -17.77 15.17 0.43
CA SER A 284 -18.97 15.89 0.86
C SER A 284 -20.21 14.99 0.88
N LYS A 285 -21.07 15.13 1.90
CA LYS A 285 -22.31 14.34 2.08
C LYS A 285 -23.31 14.46 0.92
N SER A 286 -23.22 15.54 0.15
CA SER A 286 -24.06 15.75 -1.04
C SER A 286 -23.67 14.89 -2.25
N LYS A 287 -22.47 14.27 -2.22
CA LYS A 287 -21.92 13.50 -3.33
C LYS A 287 -22.32 12.02 -3.21
N THR A 288 -22.18 11.30 -4.32
CA THR A 288 -22.59 9.90 -4.43
C THR A 288 -21.39 8.96 -4.28
N ILE A 289 -21.60 7.84 -3.59
CA ILE A 289 -20.67 6.71 -3.58
C ILE A 289 -21.23 5.63 -4.49
N TYR A 290 -20.48 5.27 -5.53
CA TYR A 290 -20.79 4.18 -6.44
C TYR A 290 -20.13 2.89 -5.95
N VAL A 291 -20.90 1.83 -5.82
CA VAL A 291 -20.41 0.53 -5.34
C VAL A 291 -20.41 -0.44 -6.51
N LEU A 292 -19.25 -1.00 -6.85
CA LEU A 292 -19.11 -1.96 -7.92
C LEU A 292 -19.22 -3.38 -7.36
N GLY A 293 -20.21 -4.13 -7.85
CA GLY A 293 -20.45 -5.51 -7.47
C GLY A 293 -21.55 -5.71 -6.44
N GLY A 294 -22.01 -6.96 -6.35
CA GLY A 294 -23.08 -7.39 -5.44
C GLY A 294 -22.63 -7.44 -3.97
N GLN A 295 -23.54 -7.84 -3.08
CA GLN A 295 -23.25 -7.96 -1.64
C GLN A 295 -22.16 -8.98 -1.31
N GLN A 296 -21.85 -9.90 -2.22
CA GLN A 296 -20.75 -10.85 -2.02
C GLN A 296 -19.37 -10.20 -2.21
N ALA A 297 -19.27 -9.20 -3.10
CA ALA A 297 -18.05 -8.46 -3.35
C ALA A 297 -17.85 -7.33 -2.33
N VAL A 298 -18.85 -6.45 -2.19
CA VAL A 298 -18.85 -5.38 -1.18
C VAL A 298 -20.01 -5.63 -0.24
N LYS A 299 -19.71 -6.05 0.99
CA LYS A 299 -20.73 -6.45 1.99
C LYS A 299 -21.71 -5.32 2.30
N ALA A 300 -22.92 -5.69 2.71
CA ALA A 300 -23.96 -4.73 3.09
C ALA A 300 -23.50 -3.83 4.25
N GLU A 301 -22.76 -4.38 5.23
CA GLU A 301 -22.27 -3.61 6.38
C GLU A 301 -21.42 -2.39 5.99
N ILE A 302 -20.64 -2.46 4.90
CA ILE A 302 -19.88 -1.33 4.38
C ILE A 302 -20.82 -0.23 3.88
N THR A 303 -21.84 -0.61 3.10
CA THR A 303 -22.80 0.35 2.56
C THR A 303 -23.73 0.92 3.62
N ASP A 304 -24.13 0.10 4.60
CA ASP A 304 -24.98 0.51 5.71
C ASP A 304 -24.24 1.51 6.60
N TYR A 305 -22.96 1.26 6.91
CA TYR A 305 -22.09 2.22 7.61
C TYR A 305 -22.06 3.57 6.89
N LEU A 306 -21.78 3.59 5.57
CA LEU A 306 -21.71 4.83 4.80
C LEU A 306 -23.07 5.54 4.69
N GLN A 307 -24.18 4.81 4.62
CA GLN A 307 -25.53 5.39 4.65
C GLN A 307 -25.86 6.02 6.00
N LEU A 308 -25.47 5.38 7.11
CA LEU A 308 -25.60 5.95 8.46
C LEU A 308 -24.76 7.22 8.63
N GLN A 309 -23.64 7.33 7.92
CA GLN A 309 -22.84 8.55 7.82
C GLN A 309 -23.46 9.61 6.89
N GLY A 310 -24.65 9.37 6.31
CA GLY A 310 -25.41 10.32 5.50
C GLY A 310 -25.06 10.34 4.01
N TYR A 311 -24.33 9.36 3.49
CA TYR A 311 -23.98 9.31 2.06
C TYR A 311 -25.07 8.67 1.20
N LYS A 312 -25.22 9.19 -0.02
CA LYS A 312 -26.01 8.53 -1.06
C LYS A 312 -25.19 7.40 -1.69
N ILE A 313 -25.73 6.18 -1.65
CA ILE A 313 -25.11 4.99 -2.25
C ILE A 313 -25.83 4.61 -3.55
N THR A 314 -25.08 4.36 -4.62
CA THR A 314 -25.58 3.75 -5.86
C THR A 314 -24.80 2.48 -6.13
N ARG A 315 -25.41 1.30 -5.95
CA ARG A 315 -24.77 0.03 -6.23
C ARG A 315 -25.01 -0.40 -7.67
N LEU A 316 -23.94 -0.67 -8.40
CA LEU A 316 -23.94 -1.16 -9.78
C LEU A 316 -23.53 -2.64 -9.73
N TYR A 317 -24.50 -3.53 -9.95
CA TYR A 317 -24.28 -4.97 -9.80
C TYR A 317 -25.23 -5.78 -10.67
N GLY A 318 -24.82 -7.01 -10.98
CA GLY A 318 -25.62 -8.00 -11.67
C GLY A 318 -25.58 -9.37 -10.99
N LYS A 319 -26.12 -10.39 -11.66
CA LYS A 319 -26.01 -11.78 -11.21
C LYS A 319 -24.58 -12.33 -11.29
N ASP A 320 -23.76 -11.74 -12.17
CA ASP A 320 -22.36 -12.07 -12.38
C ASP A 320 -21.57 -10.82 -12.80
N CYS A 321 -20.27 -10.98 -13.05
CA CYS A 321 -19.39 -9.87 -13.40
C CYS A 321 -19.70 -9.23 -14.77
N TYR A 322 -20.30 -9.96 -15.70
CA TYR A 322 -20.68 -9.44 -17.02
C TYR A 322 -21.94 -8.58 -16.91
N ASP A 323 -22.90 -8.96 -16.07
CA ASP A 323 -24.04 -8.11 -15.76
C ASP A 323 -23.65 -6.90 -14.90
N THR A 324 -22.74 -7.06 -13.93
CA THR A 324 -22.18 -5.93 -13.18
C THR A 324 -21.51 -4.94 -14.14
N ASN A 325 -20.67 -5.44 -15.05
CA ASN A 325 -20.05 -4.63 -16.09
C ASN A 325 -21.11 -3.90 -16.94
N GLN A 326 -22.20 -4.56 -17.31
CA GLN A 326 -23.30 -3.94 -18.05
C GLN A 326 -23.93 -2.76 -17.29
N GLN A 327 -24.10 -2.85 -15.98
CA GLN A 327 -24.59 -1.74 -15.16
C GLN A 327 -23.60 -0.57 -15.15
N ILE A 328 -22.29 -0.86 -15.06
CA ILE A 328 -21.23 0.16 -15.05
C ILE A 328 -21.19 0.94 -16.37
N VAL A 329 -21.14 0.24 -17.51
CA VAL A 329 -21.07 0.91 -18.83
C VAL A 329 -22.38 1.62 -19.20
N ASN A 330 -23.52 1.18 -18.67
CA ASN A 330 -24.79 1.91 -18.82
C ASN A 330 -24.80 3.19 -17.97
N GLN A 331 -24.27 3.14 -16.74
CA GLN A 331 -24.13 4.31 -15.88
C GLN A 331 -23.20 5.38 -16.49
N MET A 332 -22.22 4.96 -17.30
CA MET A 332 -21.38 5.89 -18.07
C MET A 332 -22.15 6.68 -19.13
N ASN A 333 -23.34 6.25 -19.56
CA ASN A 333 -24.23 6.97 -20.49
C ASN A 333 -23.49 7.67 -21.64
N VAL A 334 -22.71 6.89 -22.41
CA VAL A 334 -21.92 7.41 -23.53
C VAL A 334 -22.80 7.69 -24.75
N ALA A 335 -22.37 8.59 -25.62
CA ALA A 335 -23.11 8.92 -26.83
C ALA A 335 -23.06 7.78 -27.87
N GLN A 336 -24.05 7.70 -28.74
CA GLN A 336 -24.01 6.83 -29.91
C GLN A 336 -22.80 7.19 -30.80
N GLY A 337 -22.16 6.20 -31.41
CA GLY A 337 -20.93 6.35 -32.18
C GLY A 337 -19.64 6.35 -31.34
N THR A 338 -19.74 6.37 -29.99
CA THR A 338 -18.56 6.29 -29.11
C THR A 338 -17.84 4.96 -29.33
N PRO A 339 -16.52 4.94 -29.58
CA PRO A 339 -15.75 3.69 -29.65
C PRO A 339 -15.87 2.87 -28.38
N VAL A 340 -15.83 1.55 -28.52
CA VAL A 340 -16.03 0.58 -27.43
C VAL A 340 -14.79 -0.29 -27.28
N VAL A 341 -14.46 -0.66 -26.05
CA VAL A 341 -13.40 -1.61 -25.75
C VAL A 341 -14.02 -2.91 -25.24
N ILE A 342 -13.52 -4.05 -25.69
CA ILE A 342 -13.91 -5.40 -25.24
C ILE A 342 -12.66 -6.10 -24.72
N ALA A 343 -12.73 -6.56 -23.47
CA ALA A 343 -11.69 -7.37 -22.84
C ALA A 343 -12.31 -8.62 -22.19
N THR A 344 -11.48 -9.59 -21.81
CA THR A 344 -11.97 -10.76 -21.07
C THR A 344 -12.28 -10.41 -19.61
N GLY A 345 -13.34 -10.98 -19.04
CA GLY A 345 -13.60 -10.93 -17.61
C GLY A 345 -12.86 -12.01 -16.80
N ALA A 346 -12.27 -13.00 -17.48
CA ALA A 346 -11.68 -14.18 -16.83
C ALA A 346 -10.29 -13.90 -16.21
N VAL A 347 -9.57 -12.91 -16.73
CA VAL A 347 -8.28 -12.44 -16.21
C VAL A 347 -8.23 -10.91 -16.24
N PHE A 348 -7.40 -10.31 -15.40
CA PHE A 348 -7.41 -8.85 -15.20
C PHE A 348 -6.49 -8.06 -16.13
N ALA A 349 -5.38 -8.65 -16.57
CA ALA A 349 -4.23 -7.87 -17.02
C ALA A 349 -4.51 -7.06 -18.31
N ASP A 350 -5.21 -7.64 -19.27
CA ASP A 350 -5.58 -6.98 -20.53
C ASP A 350 -6.54 -5.80 -20.27
N ALA A 351 -7.57 -6.02 -19.45
CA ALA A 351 -8.53 -4.99 -19.05
C ALA A 351 -7.86 -3.83 -18.27
N LEU A 352 -6.95 -4.15 -17.36
CA LEU A 352 -6.20 -3.14 -16.60
C LEU A 352 -5.26 -2.33 -17.51
N SER A 353 -4.61 -2.97 -18.48
CA SER A 353 -3.67 -2.30 -19.37
C SER A 353 -4.33 -1.22 -20.24
N ILE A 354 -5.58 -1.41 -20.66
CA ILE A 354 -6.35 -0.43 -21.44
C ILE A 354 -7.13 0.57 -20.57
N SER A 355 -7.29 0.29 -19.27
CA SER A 355 -8.24 0.98 -18.40
C SER A 355 -8.06 2.51 -18.34
N SER A 356 -6.82 3.00 -18.25
CA SER A 356 -6.56 4.45 -18.19
C SER A 356 -6.81 5.13 -19.54
N ILE A 357 -6.43 4.49 -20.65
CA ILE A 357 -6.70 5.00 -22.00
C ILE A 357 -8.21 5.02 -22.29
N ALA A 358 -8.92 3.95 -21.94
CA ALA A 358 -10.38 3.89 -22.08
C ALA A 358 -11.05 5.02 -21.27
N ALA A 359 -10.55 5.29 -20.05
CA ALA A 359 -11.01 6.41 -19.24
C ALA A 359 -10.73 7.78 -19.88
N ILE A 360 -9.49 8.05 -20.32
CA ILE A 360 -9.08 9.29 -21.01
C ILE A 360 -9.99 9.55 -22.22
N LYS A 361 -10.27 8.52 -23.01
CA LYS A 361 -11.04 8.63 -24.25
C LYS A 361 -12.55 8.56 -24.03
N GLY A 362 -13.01 8.24 -22.81
CA GLY A 362 -14.42 8.03 -22.50
C GLY A 362 -15.03 6.78 -23.15
N TYR A 363 -14.21 5.78 -23.49
CA TYR A 363 -14.66 4.53 -24.09
C TYR A 363 -15.17 3.57 -23.02
N PRO A 364 -16.39 3.03 -23.14
CA PRO A 364 -16.87 2.00 -22.23
C PRO A 364 -16.08 0.70 -22.45
N LEU A 365 -15.60 0.11 -21.35
CA LEU A 365 -14.96 -1.21 -21.32
C LEU A 365 -16.01 -2.28 -21.04
N LEU A 366 -16.30 -3.11 -22.03
CA LEU A 366 -17.17 -4.28 -21.92
C LEU A 366 -16.35 -5.53 -21.61
N LEU A 367 -16.90 -6.42 -20.79
CA LEU A 367 -16.33 -7.73 -20.51
C LEU A 367 -17.02 -8.81 -21.35
N SER A 368 -16.23 -9.76 -21.88
CA SER A 368 -16.73 -10.91 -22.61
C SER A 368 -16.10 -12.22 -22.15
N GLU A 369 -16.83 -13.30 -22.34
CA GLU A 369 -16.28 -14.65 -22.32
C GLU A 369 -15.43 -14.90 -23.58
N LYS A 370 -14.63 -15.99 -23.54
CA LYS A 370 -13.63 -16.30 -24.56
C LYS A 370 -14.22 -16.47 -25.96
N ASP A 371 -15.33 -17.19 -26.07
CA ASP A 371 -15.81 -17.69 -27.36
C ASP A 371 -17.17 -17.14 -27.78
N ASN A 372 -17.93 -16.53 -26.86
CA ASN A 372 -19.24 -16.00 -27.18
C ASN A 372 -19.49 -14.65 -26.51
N LEU A 373 -19.95 -13.69 -27.29
CA LEU A 373 -20.54 -12.47 -26.76
C LEU A 373 -21.88 -12.78 -26.08
N SER A 374 -22.06 -12.24 -24.88
CA SER A 374 -23.35 -12.31 -24.20
C SER A 374 -24.41 -11.46 -24.91
N ALA A 375 -25.69 -11.75 -24.68
CA ALA A 375 -26.79 -10.94 -25.19
C ALA A 375 -26.68 -9.46 -24.76
N ASN A 376 -26.17 -9.20 -23.56
CA ASN A 376 -25.94 -7.85 -23.05
C ASN A 376 -24.93 -7.08 -23.91
N VAL A 377 -23.78 -7.70 -24.21
CA VAL A 377 -22.75 -7.08 -25.06
C VAL A 377 -23.30 -6.85 -26.48
N ASN A 378 -24.01 -7.82 -27.04
CA ASN A 378 -24.64 -7.68 -28.37
C ASN A 378 -25.61 -6.49 -28.41
N ASN A 379 -26.49 -6.40 -27.42
CA ASN A 379 -27.47 -5.33 -27.31
C ASN A 379 -26.80 -3.96 -27.09
N TYR A 380 -25.73 -3.91 -26.30
CA TYR A 380 -24.98 -2.67 -26.06
C TYR A 380 -24.29 -2.18 -27.33
N LEU A 381 -23.63 -3.07 -28.09
CA LEU A 381 -23.01 -2.74 -29.36
C LEU A 381 -24.04 -2.25 -30.38
N ALA A 382 -25.19 -2.92 -30.48
CA ALA A 382 -26.28 -2.52 -31.37
C ALA A 382 -26.88 -1.16 -30.99
N LYS A 383 -26.97 -0.85 -29.69
CA LYS A 383 -27.45 0.44 -29.16
C LYS A 383 -26.45 1.57 -29.41
N ILE A 384 -25.18 1.35 -29.09
CA ILE A 384 -24.15 2.39 -29.17
C ILE A 384 -23.68 2.62 -30.61
N GLN A 385 -23.74 1.61 -31.48
CA GLN A 385 -23.27 1.70 -32.87
C GLN A 385 -21.87 2.34 -32.96
N PRO A 386 -20.86 1.74 -32.29
CA PRO A 386 -19.53 2.34 -32.18
C PRO A 386 -18.87 2.49 -33.55
N LYS A 387 -18.08 3.56 -33.74
CA LYS A 387 -17.27 3.73 -34.95
C LYS A 387 -16.09 2.76 -35.03
N THR A 388 -15.55 2.39 -33.86
CA THR A 388 -14.43 1.48 -33.70
C THR A 388 -14.68 0.59 -32.48
N VAL A 389 -14.36 -0.69 -32.59
CA VAL A 389 -14.35 -1.65 -31.48
C VAL A 389 -12.93 -2.16 -31.29
N TYR A 390 -12.39 -1.94 -30.10
CA TYR A 390 -11.07 -2.45 -29.69
C TYR A 390 -11.23 -3.75 -28.92
N ILE A 391 -10.64 -4.83 -29.42
CA ILE A 391 -10.53 -6.11 -28.72
C ILE A 391 -9.18 -6.14 -28.04
N ILE A 392 -9.16 -6.20 -26.71
CA ILE A 392 -7.93 -6.20 -25.92
C ILE A 392 -7.65 -7.62 -25.43
N GLY A 393 -6.48 -8.12 -25.82
CA GLY A 393 -6.06 -9.50 -25.59
C GLY A 393 -5.98 -10.34 -26.88
N GLY A 394 -5.09 -11.31 -26.85
CA GLY A 394 -4.90 -12.26 -27.95
C GLY A 394 -6.06 -13.25 -28.12
N THR A 395 -6.00 -14.07 -29.17
CA THR A 395 -7.02 -15.10 -29.46
C THR A 395 -7.11 -16.20 -28.40
N GLY A 396 -6.07 -16.33 -27.56
CA GLY A 396 -6.04 -17.21 -26.40
C GLY A 396 -7.05 -16.86 -25.32
N VAL A 397 -7.42 -15.58 -25.17
CA VAL A 397 -8.39 -15.10 -24.16
C VAL A 397 -9.70 -14.61 -24.74
N LEU A 398 -9.70 -14.13 -25.99
CA LEU A 398 -10.90 -13.75 -26.75
C LEU A 398 -10.73 -14.26 -28.18
N SER A 399 -11.38 -15.37 -28.55
CA SER A 399 -11.11 -16.09 -29.79
C SER A 399 -11.47 -15.29 -31.05
N ALA A 400 -11.09 -15.83 -32.21
CA ALA A 400 -11.47 -15.23 -33.49
C ALA A 400 -13.00 -15.18 -33.69
N ASN A 401 -13.76 -16.05 -32.99
CA ASN A 401 -15.22 -16.03 -33.05
C ASN A 401 -15.79 -14.73 -32.45
N ILE A 402 -15.20 -14.20 -31.37
CA ILE A 402 -15.60 -12.91 -30.80
C ILE A 402 -15.49 -11.81 -31.84
N GLU A 403 -14.37 -11.74 -32.56
CA GLU A 403 -14.16 -10.75 -33.60
C GLU A 403 -15.18 -10.88 -34.75
N ALA A 404 -15.49 -12.11 -35.17
CA ALA A 404 -16.52 -12.38 -36.18
C ALA A 404 -17.92 -11.94 -35.70
N GLN A 405 -18.28 -12.24 -34.46
CA GLN A 405 -19.55 -11.82 -33.85
C GLN A 405 -19.66 -10.30 -33.78
N ILE A 406 -18.60 -9.61 -33.33
CA ILE A 406 -18.57 -8.13 -33.30
C ILE A 406 -18.81 -7.58 -34.70
N LYS A 407 -18.04 -8.02 -35.71
CA LYS A 407 -18.18 -7.57 -37.11
C LYS A 407 -19.60 -7.77 -37.64
N GLY A 408 -20.24 -8.88 -37.30
CA GLY A 408 -21.64 -9.14 -37.66
C GLY A 408 -22.65 -8.15 -37.05
N ILE A 409 -22.35 -7.57 -35.88
CA ILE A 409 -23.23 -6.63 -35.17
C ILE A 409 -22.99 -5.19 -35.59
N VAL A 410 -21.71 -4.77 -35.69
CA VAL A 410 -21.34 -3.36 -35.93
C VAL A 410 -21.12 -3.03 -37.43
N GLY A 411 -21.18 -4.02 -38.31
CA GLY A 411 -21.11 -3.84 -39.75
C GLY A 411 -19.78 -3.24 -40.21
N ASN A 412 -19.83 -2.01 -40.75
CA ASN A 412 -18.68 -1.32 -41.33
C ASN A 412 -17.77 -0.62 -40.30
N ALA A 413 -18.10 -0.70 -39.00
CA ALA A 413 -17.23 -0.16 -37.98
C ALA A 413 -15.87 -0.88 -37.97
N GLU A 414 -14.82 -0.15 -37.63
CA GLU A 414 -13.48 -0.70 -37.56
C GLU A 414 -13.36 -1.63 -36.34
N VAL A 415 -12.75 -2.81 -36.52
CA VAL A 415 -12.51 -3.75 -35.42
C VAL A 415 -11.02 -4.02 -35.33
N ILE A 416 -10.41 -3.63 -34.20
CA ILE A 416 -8.97 -3.64 -33.99
C ILE A 416 -8.66 -4.53 -32.81
N ARG A 417 -7.72 -5.47 -32.97
CA ARG A 417 -7.24 -6.30 -31.87
C ARG A 417 -5.86 -5.85 -31.41
N LEU A 418 -5.71 -5.63 -30.10
CA LEU A 418 -4.44 -5.31 -29.45
C LEU A 418 -4.16 -6.39 -28.39
N GLY A 419 -3.22 -7.28 -28.67
CA GLY A 419 -2.87 -8.37 -27.76
C GLY A 419 -1.53 -9.00 -28.11
N GLY A 420 -0.62 -9.03 -27.13
CA GLY A 420 0.71 -9.63 -27.27
C GLY A 420 0.74 -11.11 -26.86
N ILE A 421 1.94 -11.69 -26.82
CA ILE A 421 2.14 -13.07 -26.36
C ILE A 421 1.82 -13.25 -24.87
N ASP A 422 2.00 -12.17 -24.11
CA ASP A 422 1.76 -12.09 -22.68
C ASP A 422 1.16 -10.73 -22.28
N ARG A 423 0.83 -10.59 -21.00
CA ARG A 423 0.21 -9.39 -20.44
C ARG A 423 1.09 -8.14 -20.54
N PHE A 424 2.41 -8.30 -20.53
CA PHE A 424 3.35 -7.18 -20.56
C PHE A 424 3.44 -6.64 -21.98
N GLU A 425 3.55 -7.52 -22.97
CA GLU A 425 3.50 -7.17 -24.38
C GLU A 425 2.14 -6.57 -24.77
N THR A 426 1.02 -7.11 -24.29
CA THR A 426 -0.29 -6.48 -24.50
C THR A 426 -0.29 -5.04 -23.97
N SER A 427 0.25 -4.79 -22.77
CA SER A 427 0.32 -3.44 -22.21
C SER A 427 1.15 -2.50 -23.09
N MET A 428 2.32 -2.93 -23.59
CA MET A 428 3.16 -2.14 -24.49
C MET A 428 2.48 -1.87 -25.84
N MET A 429 1.81 -2.87 -26.43
CA MET A 429 1.07 -2.71 -27.70
C MET A 429 -0.06 -1.70 -27.59
N ILE A 430 -0.76 -1.67 -26.45
CA ILE A 430 -1.80 -0.68 -26.19
C ILE A 430 -1.20 0.73 -26.16
N LEU A 431 -0.09 0.91 -25.43
CA LEU A 431 0.57 2.21 -25.31
C LEU A 431 1.13 2.70 -26.67
N ASP A 432 1.77 1.83 -27.43
CA ASP A 432 2.26 2.15 -28.79
C ASP A 432 1.12 2.41 -29.77
N TYR A 433 -0.03 1.72 -29.67
CA TYR A 433 -1.15 2.00 -30.57
C TYR A 433 -1.74 3.40 -30.33
N PHE A 434 -1.99 3.75 -29.06
CA PHE A 434 -2.70 4.99 -28.73
C PHE A 434 -1.82 6.24 -28.68
N LYS A 435 -0.50 6.10 -28.51
CA LYS A 435 0.51 7.17 -28.55
C LYS A 435 0.08 8.45 -27.83
N LEU A 436 -0.23 8.33 -26.53
CA LEU A 436 -0.60 9.50 -25.74
C LEU A 436 0.54 10.54 -25.79
N THR A 437 0.18 11.81 -25.95
CA THR A 437 1.14 12.92 -26.03
C THR A 437 1.62 13.30 -24.64
N THR A 438 2.39 12.41 -24.01
CA THR A 438 2.96 12.58 -22.66
C THR A 438 4.30 11.86 -22.58
N GLU A 439 5.22 12.39 -21.78
CA GLU A 439 6.45 11.66 -21.37
C GLU A 439 6.22 10.87 -20.06
N MET A 440 4.99 10.88 -19.53
CA MET A 440 4.62 10.19 -18.30
C MET A 440 4.05 8.80 -18.57
N VAL A 441 4.35 7.86 -17.68
CA VAL A 441 3.75 6.52 -17.65
C VAL A 441 3.60 6.05 -16.22
N THR A 442 2.58 5.24 -15.96
CA THR A 442 2.42 4.57 -14.67
C THR A 442 2.90 3.14 -14.76
N LEU A 443 3.56 2.66 -13.71
CA LEU A 443 4.13 1.34 -13.61
C LEU A 443 3.39 0.57 -12.52
N ALA A 444 2.88 -0.61 -12.85
CA ALA A 444 2.24 -1.49 -11.87
C ALA A 444 2.62 -2.95 -12.15
N THR A 445 2.59 -3.80 -11.13
CA THR A 445 2.87 -5.23 -11.34
C THR A 445 1.86 -5.83 -12.31
N GLY A 446 2.32 -6.66 -13.25
CA GLY A 446 1.42 -7.49 -14.02
C GLY A 446 0.95 -8.73 -13.26
N LEU A 447 1.49 -9.02 -12.08
CA LEU A 447 1.26 -10.28 -11.35
C LEU A 447 0.08 -10.22 -10.37
N ASN A 448 -0.41 -9.01 -10.06
CA ASN A 448 -1.57 -8.77 -9.21
C ASN A 448 -2.38 -7.56 -9.73
N PHE A 449 -3.59 -7.34 -9.23
CA PHE A 449 -4.54 -6.36 -9.79
C PHE A 449 -4.80 -5.07 -8.96
N PRO A 450 -4.80 -5.08 -7.61
CA PRO A 450 -5.42 -3.98 -6.83
C PRO A 450 -4.80 -2.59 -7.06
N ASP A 451 -3.48 -2.54 -7.17
CA ASP A 451 -2.74 -1.27 -7.27
C ASP A 451 -2.93 -0.63 -8.65
N ALA A 452 -2.87 -1.43 -9.73
CA ALA A 452 -3.18 -0.97 -11.08
C ALA A 452 -4.65 -0.56 -11.23
N LEU A 453 -5.57 -1.28 -10.59
CA LEU A 453 -6.99 -0.98 -10.63
C LEU A 453 -7.30 0.40 -10.06
N SER A 454 -6.82 0.72 -8.85
CA SER A 454 -6.99 2.04 -8.25
C SER A 454 -6.15 3.11 -8.97
N GLY A 455 -4.92 2.78 -9.34
CA GLY A 455 -3.96 3.67 -10.01
C GLY A 455 -4.36 4.10 -11.42
N SER A 456 -5.10 3.26 -12.14
CA SER A 456 -5.54 3.57 -13.51
C SER A 456 -6.34 4.86 -13.64
N VAL A 457 -7.05 5.28 -12.58
CA VAL A 457 -7.81 6.53 -12.58
C VAL A 457 -6.88 7.74 -12.48
N LEU A 458 -5.84 7.65 -11.65
CA LEU A 458 -4.79 8.66 -11.59
C LEU A 458 -4.01 8.70 -12.92
N ALA A 459 -3.65 7.54 -13.48
CA ALA A 459 -3.01 7.46 -14.79
C ALA A 459 -3.83 8.19 -15.86
N ALA A 460 -5.16 7.99 -15.85
CA ALA A 460 -6.07 8.70 -16.75
C ALA A 460 -6.09 10.22 -16.54
N ARG A 461 -6.02 10.69 -15.28
CA ARG A 461 -5.94 12.12 -14.95
C ARG A 461 -4.65 12.76 -15.42
N GLU A 462 -3.53 12.06 -15.28
CA GLU A 462 -2.23 12.49 -15.77
C GLU A 462 -2.04 12.26 -17.28
N ASN A 463 -3.14 11.90 -17.98
CA ASN A 463 -3.16 11.63 -19.42
C ASN A 463 -2.07 10.61 -19.86
N CYS A 464 -1.87 9.57 -19.05
CA CYS A 464 -0.88 8.53 -19.30
C CYS A 464 -1.43 7.10 -19.17
N GLY A 465 -0.62 6.16 -19.63
CA GLY A 465 -0.93 4.74 -19.68
C GLY A 465 -0.49 3.95 -18.44
N VAL A 466 -1.00 2.73 -18.32
CA VAL A 466 -0.52 1.72 -17.36
C VAL A 466 0.39 0.74 -18.09
N LEU A 467 1.68 0.71 -17.75
CA LEU A 467 2.64 -0.27 -18.19
C LEU A 467 2.79 -1.38 -17.13
N LEU A 468 2.58 -2.63 -17.52
CA LEU A 468 2.69 -3.76 -16.61
C LEU A 468 4.13 -4.27 -16.50
N ILE A 469 4.58 -4.50 -15.27
CA ILE A 469 5.95 -4.92 -14.94
C ILE A 469 5.98 -6.38 -14.50
N ASP A 470 6.86 -7.19 -15.09
CA ASP A 470 7.03 -8.63 -14.80
C ASP A 470 7.83 -8.88 -13.50
N ASN A 471 8.58 -7.87 -13.04
CA ASN A 471 9.43 -7.89 -11.85
C ASN A 471 10.58 -8.92 -11.88
N LYS A 472 10.54 -9.93 -12.76
CA LYS A 472 11.60 -10.92 -13.01
C LYS A 472 12.51 -10.51 -14.16
N ASP A 473 11.94 -10.17 -15.31
CA ASP A 473 12.64 -9.66 -16.47
C ASP A 473 11.94 -8.39 -16.96
N VAL A 474 12.65 -7.26 -16.90
CA VAL A 474 12.13 -5.95 -17.30
C VAL A 474 12.77 -5.41 -18.58
N THR A 475 13.52 -6.24 -19.30
CA THR A 475 14.30 -5.81 -20.47
C THR A 475 13.41 -5.17 -21.53
N LYS A 476 12.29 -5.82 -21.89
CA LYS A 476 11.37 -5.30 -22.91
C LYS A 476 10.67 -4.03 -22.44
N GLN A 477 10.27 -3.96 -21.17
CA GLN A 477 9.65 -2.76 -20.59
C GLN A 477 10.63 -1.60 -20.61
N LYS A 478 11.89 -1.82 -20.22
CA LYS A 478 12.95 -0.82 -20.29
C LYS A 478 13.17 -0.32 -21.72
N GLU A 479 13.32 -1.22 -22.69
CA GLU A 479 13.46 -0.85 -24.10
C GLU A 479 12.27 -0.04 -24.59
N PHE A 480 11.05 -0.43 -24.19
CA PHE A 480 9.83 0.31 -24.51
C PHE A 480 9.87 1.75 -23.97
N LEU A 481 10.24 1.94 -22.70
CA LEU A 481 10.34 3.26 -22.07
C LEU A 481 11.35 4.16 -22.82
N ILE A 482 12.52 3.62 -23.16
CA ILE A 482 13.58 4.31 -23.89
C ILE A 482 13.10 4.70 -25.30
N ASN A 483 12.55 3.75 -26.05
CA ASN A 483 12.12 3.96 -27.44
C ASN A 483 10.98 4.98 -27.56
N HIS A 484 10.16 5.12 -26.52
CA HIS A 484 9.06 6.09 -26.46
C HIS A 484 9.43 7.39 -25.75
N ASN A 485 10.68 7.54 -25.30
CA ASN A 485 11.16 8.73 -24.59
C ASN A 485 10.26 9.09 -23.38
N LEU A 486 9.79 8.06 -22.66
CA LEU A 486 9.04 8.21 -21.42
C LEU A 486 10.03 8.44 -20.27
N LYS A 487 9.87 9.54 -19.53
CA LYS A 487 10.84 10.03 -18.51
C LYS A 487 10.25 10.24 -17.13
N HIS A 488 8.92 10.29 -17.03
CA HIS A 488 8.24 10.52 -15.76
C HIS A 488 7.45 9.28 -15.38
N TYR A 489 7.79 8.69 -14.23
CA TYR A 489 7.25 7.39 -13.83
C TYR A 489 6.52 7.52 -12.51
N ILE A 490 5.27 7.02 -12.46
CA ILE A 490 4.56 6.82 -11.20
C ILE A 490 4.41 5.33 -10.96
N ILE A 491 4.98 4.83 -9.87
CA ILE A 491 4.89 3.43 -9.47
C ILE A 491 3.73 3.25 -8.51
N PHE A 492 2.84 2.31 -8.81
CA PHE A 492 1.79 1.87 -7.90
C PHE A 492 2.21 0.59 -7.18
N GLY A 493 2.16 0.63 -5.85
CA GLY A 493 2.49 -0.50 -4.99
C GLY A 493 3.87 -0.40 -4.34
N GLY A 494 4.01 -1.11 -3.23
CA GLY A 494 5.22 -1.12 -2.41
C GLY A 494 6.39 -1.90 -3.04
N GLU A 495 7.54 -1.85 -2.39
CA GLU A 495 8.77 -2.52 -2.86
C GLU A 495 8.65 -4.06 -2.92
N THR A 496 7.72 -4.64 -2.17
CA THR A 496 7.42 -6.08 -2.24
C THR A 496 6.75 -6.49 -3.56
N VAL A 497 6.19 -5.52 -4.29
CA VAL A 497 5.44 -5.73 -5.54
C VAL A 497 6.27 -5.31 -6.76
N ILE A 498 6.91 -4.15 -6.69
CA ILE A 498 7.95 -3.70 -7.63
C ILE A 498 9.12 -3.21 -6.80
N SER A 499 10.19 -4.00 -6.75
CA SER A 499 11.36 -3.70 -5.93
C SER A 499 12.04 -2.40 -6.37
N GLU A 500 12.77 -1.77 -5.45
CA GLU A 500 13.57 -0.59 -5.75
C GLU A 500 14.62 -0.87 -6.82
N GLN A 501 15.22 -2.07 -6.79
CA GLN A 501 16.16 -2.53 -7.82
C GLN A 501 15.49 -2.63 -9.19
N THR A 502 14.30 -3.25 -9.27
CA THR A 502 13.51 -3.35 -10.50
C THR A 502 13.18 -1.96 -11.04
N ALA A 503 12.67 -1.08 -10.17
CA ALA A 503 12.31 0.28 -10.53
C ALA A 503 13.52 1.07 -11.06
N THR A 504 14.66 1.01 -10.37
CA THR A 504 15.90 1.66 -10.78
C THR A 504 16.45 1.10 -12.09
N SER A 505 16.30 -0.20 -12.34
CA SER A 505 16.73 -0.84 -13.60
C SER A 505 15.89 -0.44 -14.81
N LEU A 506 14.68 0.10 -14.61
CA LEU A 506 13.87 0.68 -15.69
C LEU A 506 14.34 2.08 -16.08
N LEU A 507 15.05 2.78 -15.19
CA LEU A 507 15.49 4.18 -15.37
C LEU A 507 16.89 4.33 -15.99
N ASN A 508 17.78 3.37 -15.73
CA ASN A 508 19.15 3.29 -16.28
C ASN A 508 19.18 2.19 -17.30
#